data_AF-A0A820C286-F1
#
_entry.id   AF-A0A820C286-F1
#
_cell.length_a   1.000
_cell.length_b   1.000
_cell.length_c   1.000
_cell.angle_alpha   90.00
_cell.angle_beta   90.00
_cell.angle_gamma   90.00
#
_symmetry.space_group_name_H-M   'P 1'
#
loop_
_entity.id
_entity.type
_entity.pdbx_description
1 polymer ?
#
loop_
_entity_poly.entity_id
_entity_poly.type
_entity_poly.pdbx_seq_one_letter_code
_entity_poly.pdbx_strand_id
1 'polypeptide(L)'
;MIRFWFKTIFELPQLQKYEYIMRLDDDSKILGRWFNVFDEMCRKNTVYFANNVDIDLEDQLPSTMDMQRVTFDYMKQNNIKPKQLNFFKAMHSFNKTVKSYYNNFEVSKVEFFRREEVRRWVYAIDSTHGIFKYRWGDAILRYLTLAVFTEQNEVLHKPD
;
A
#
# COMPACT_ATOMS: atom_id res chain seq x y z
N MET A 1 15.50 2.59 2.94
CA MET A 1 14.79 2.21 1.71
C MET A 1 13.28 2.10 1.96
N ILE A 2 12.79 1.18 2.80
CA ILE A 2 11.36 1.03 3.16
C ILE A 2 10.64 2.36 3.44
N ARG A 3 11.11 3.13 4.43
CA ARG A 3 10.48 4.41 4.79
C ARG A 3 10.41 5.39 3.63
N PHE A 4 11.38 5.35 2.72
CA PHE A 4 11.38 6.22 1.55
C PHE A 4 10.21 5.87 0.61
N TRP A 5 10.04 4.59 0.25
CA TRP A 5 8.94 4.15 -0.62
C TRP A 5 7.56 4.22 0.02
N PHE A 6 7.49 4.05 1.34
CA PHE A 6 6.25 4.18 2.08
C PHE A 6 5.80 5.65 2.23
N LYS A 7 6.74 6.56 2.53
CA LYS A 7 6.45 7.95 2.91
C LYS A 7 7.10 8.97 1.99
N THR A 8 8.43 9.04 2.04
CA THR A 8 9.18 10.20 1.54
C THR A 8 9.04 10.42 0.03
N ILE A 9 8.89 9.35 -0.76
CA ILE A 9 8.72 9.44 -2.22
C ILE A 9 7.56 10.36 -2.59
N PHE A 10 6.41 10.29 -1.90
CA PHE A 10 5.22 11.10 -2.19
C PHE A 10 5.32 12.55 -1.72
N GLU A 11 6.29 12.85 -0.85
CA GLU A 11 6.58 14.20 -0.36
C GLU A 11 7.53 14.96 -1.31
N LEU A 12 8.16 14.27 -2.27
CA LEU A 12 9.10 14.90 -3.19
C LEU A 12 8.42 15.95 -4.08
N PRO A 13 8.93 17.20 -4.12
CA PRO A 13 8.38 18.25 -4.98
C PRO A 13 8.47 17.89 -6.47
N GLN A 14 9.42 17.05 -6.86
CA GLN A 14 9.57 16.56 -8.24
C GLN A 14 8.36 15.75 -8.72
N LEU A 15 7.59 15.14 -7.80
CA LEU A 15 6.36 14.44 -8.13
C LEU A 15 5.14 15.37 -8.21
N GLN A 16 5.26 16.67 -7.96
CA GLN A 16 4.13 17.61 -8.11
C GLN A 16 3.66 17.75 -9.57
N LYS A 17 4.55 17.52 -10.53
CA LYS A 17 4.25 17.61 -11.97
C LYS A 17 3.72 16.30 -12.58
N TYR A 18 3.57 15.23 -11.79
CA TYR A 18 3.17 13.92 -12.30
C TYR A 18 1.91 13.43 -11.58
N GLU A 19 0.94 12.94 -12.34
CA GLU A 19 -0.26 12.30 -11.79
C GLU A 19 0.04 10.90 -11.26
N TYR A 20 0.93 10.16 -11.93
CA TYR A 20 1.30 8.80 -11.60
C TYR A 20 2.82 8.63 -11.43
N ILE A 21 3.22 7.69 -10.58
CA ILE A 21 4.58 7.16 -10.49
C ILE A 21 4.55 5.66 -10.76
N MET A 22 5.52 5.16 -11.52
CA MET A 22 5.77 3.74 -11.73
C MET A 22 7.08 3.36 -11.05
N ARG A 23 7.02 2.46 -10.07
CA ARG A 23 8.21 1.84 -9.48
C ARG A 23 8.59 0.62 -10.32
N LEU A 24 9.89 0.49 -10.58
CA LEU A 24 10.50 -0.66 -11.23
C LEU A 24 11.86 -0.90 -10.55
N ASP A 25 11.98 -1.99 -9.81
CA ASP A 25 13.24 -2.36 -9.17
C ASP A 25 14.23 -2.92 -10.21
N ASP A 26 15.52 -2.92 -9.88
CA ASP A 26 16.64 -3.20 -10.81
C ASP A 26 16.70 -4.64 -11.32
N ASP A 27 16.11 -5.59 -10.58
CA ASP A 27 15.98 -6.99 -10.96
C ASP A 27 14.67 -7.31 -11.71
N SER A 28 13.80 -6.32 -11.90
CA SER A 28 12.50 -6.49 -12.54
C SER A 28 12.61 -6.53 -14.07
N LYS A 29 11.81 -7.40 -14.70
CA LYS A 29 11.73 -7.54 -16.16
C LYS A 29 10.31 -7.34 -16.64
N ILE A 30 10.12 -6.43 -17.60
CA ILE A 30 8.86 -6.28 -18.33
C ILE A 30 8.93 -7.21 -19.55
N LEU A 31 8.17 -8.31 -19.49
CA LEU A 31 8.15 -9.33 -20.54
C LEU A 31 6.88 -9.22 -21.38
N GLY A 32 7.00 -9.45 -22.69
CA GLY A 32 5.86 -9.47 -23.61
C GLY A 32 5.29 -8.09 -23.94
N ARG A 33 4.07 -8.06 -24.50
CA ARG A 33 3.36 -6.81 -24.80
C ARG A 33 2.50 -6.41 -23.61
N TRP A 34 2.60 -5.14 -23.23
CA TRP A 34 1.83 -4.56 -22.15
C TRP A 34 0.87 -3.51 -22.70
N PHE A 35 -0.32 -3.44 -22.11
CA PHE A 35 -1.20 -2.30 -22.30
C PHE A 35 -0.61 -1.06 -21.61
N ASN A 36 -1.07 0.12 -22.00
CA ASN A 36 -0.69 1.34 -21.28
C ASN A 36 -1.38 1.36 -19.91
N VAL A 37 -0.62 1.05 -18.86
CA VAL A 37 -1.12 0.98 -17.49
C VAL A 37 -1.69 2.32 -17.03
N PHE A 38 -1.07 3.43 -17.42
CA PHE A 38 -1.53 4.77 -17.05
C PHE A 38 -2.89 5.08 -17.68
N ASP A 39 -3.08 4.79 -18.97
CA ASP A 39 -4.36 5.01 -19.66
C ASP A 39 -5.47 4.17 -19.05
N GLU A 40 -5.18 2.90 -18.72
CA GLU A 40 -6.17 1.99 -18.15
C GLU A 40 -6.56 2.40 -16.71
N MET A 41 -5.60 2.84 -15.91
CA MET A 41 -5.87 3.41 -14.59
C MET A 41 -6.71 4.69 -14.66
N CYS A 42 -6.39 5.57 -15.61
CA CYS A 42 -7.15 6.80 -15.85
C CYS A 42 -8.60 6.46 -16.25
N ARG A 43 -8.78 5.56 -17.23
CA ARG A 43 -10.09 5.13 -17.74
C ARG A 43 -10.98 4.49 -16.68
N LYS A 44 -10.38 3.70 -15.78
CA LYS A 44 -11.08 3.02 -14.68
C LYS A 44 -11.16 3.83 -13.39
N ASN A 45 -10.57 5.03 -13.37
CA ASN A 45 -10.45 5.89 -12.19
C ASN A 45 -9.84 5.15 -10.98
N THR A 46 -8.75 4.40 -11.21
CA THR A 46 -8.04 3.69 -10.14
C THR A 46 -6.85 4.48 -9.61
N VAL A 47 -6.50 4.24 -8.35
CA VAL A 47 -5.40 4.93 -7.66
C VAL A 47 -4.13 4.10 -7.57
N TYR A 48 -4.23 2.79 -7.81
CA TYR A 48 -3.11 1.86 -7.71
C TYR A 48 -3.21 0.72 -8.72
N PHE A 49 -2.08 0.35 -9.31
CA PHE A 49 -1.89 -0.88 -10.09
C PHE A 49 -1.06 -1.89 -9.29
N ALA A 50 -1.68 -3.03 -8.99
CA ALA A 50 -1.07 -4.13 -8.27
C ALA A 50 -0.55 -5.20 -9.24
N ASN A 51 0.75 -5.51 -9.17
CA ASN A 51 1.36 -6.57 -9.96
C ASN A 51 0.88 -7.96 -9.51
N ASN A 52 1.24 -8.34 -8.29
CA ASN A 52 0.87 -9.60 -7.65
C ASN A 52 0.48 -9.35 -6.19
N VAL A 53 -0.26 -10.29 -5.61
CA VAL A 53 -0.57 -10.32 -4.17
C VAL A 53 0.19 -11.47 -3.54
N ASP A 54 0.96 -11.16 -2.52
CA ASP A 54 1.65 -12.15 -1.69
C ASP A 54 1.00 -12.24 -0.30
N ILE A 55 1.32 -13.31 0.42
CA ILE A 55 0.82 -13.58 1.76
C ILE A 55 2.01 -13.90 2.66
N ASP A 56 2.16 -13.13 3.72
CA ASP A 56 3.11 -13.33 4.81
C ASP A 56 2.39 -13.77 6.09
N LEU A 57 3.18 -14.16 7.10
CA LEU A 57 2.68 -14.49 8.43
C LEU A 57 3.10 -13.43 9.47
N GLU A 58 2.10 -12.84 10.11
CA GLU A 58 2.22 -11.91 11.23
C GLU A 58 2.84 -12.59 12.45
N ASP A 59 3.68 -11.83 13.15
CA ASP A 59 4.37 -12.23 14.38
C ASP A 59 5.28 -13.46 14.25
N GLN A 60 5.48 -13.98 13.03
CA GLN A 60 6.50 -14.99 12.75
C GLN A 60 7.83 -14.37 12.35
N LEU A 61 7.79 -13.17 11.77
CA LEU A 61 8.96 -12.41 11.37
C LEU A 61 8.91 -11.03 12.03
N PRO A 62 10.06 -10.45 12.39
CA PRO A 62 10.08 -9.07 12.86
C PRO A 62 9.35 -8.12 11.91
N SER A 63 9.50 -8.32 10.59
CA SER A 63 8.94 -7.44 9.55
C SER A 63 7.41 -7.39 9.47
N THR A 64 6.71 -8.22 10.23
CA THR A 64 5.25 -8.25 10.29
C THR A 64 4.70 -7.99 11.69
N MET A 65 5.55 -7.83 12.72
CA MET A 65 5.09 -7.69 14.10
C MET A 65 4.14 -6.50 14.28
N ASP A 66 3.00 -6.73 14.91
CA ASP A 66 2.04 -5.70 15.35
C ASP A 66 1.36 -4.87 14.24
N MET A 67 1.56 -5.17 12.96
CA MET A 67 1.05 -4.33 11.86
C MET A 67 -0.48 -4.25 11.83
N GLN A 68 -1.17 -5.39 11.94
CA GLN A 68 -2.64 -5.43 11.95
C GLN A 68 -3.20 -4.76 13.20
N ARG A 69 -2.59 -5.00 14.37
CA ARG A 69 -3.00 -4.37 15.64
C ARG A 69 -2.90 -2.85 15.55
N VAL A 70 -1.75 -2.33 15.11
CA VAL A 70 -1.53 -0.89 14.96
C VAL A 70 -2.49 -0.28 13.92
N THR A 71 -2.76 -1.00 12.82
CA THR A 71 -3.75 -0.58 11.82
C THR A 71 -5.14 -0.49 12.42
N PHE A 72 -5.56 -1.52 13.16
CA PHE A 72 -6.87 -1.58 13.80
C PHE A 72 -7.04 -0.46 14.84
N ASP A 73 -6.04 -0.27 15.70
CA ASP A 73 -6.05 0.78 16.72
C ASP A 73 -6.14 2.17 16.08
N TYR A 74 -5.38 2.42 15.01
CA TYR A 74 -5.47 3.67 14.27
C TYR A 74 -6.87 3.89 13.68
N MET A 75 -7.46 2.87 13.05
CA MET A 75 -8.82 2.96 12.49
C MET A 75 -9.84 3.27 13.58
N LYS A 76 -9.75 2.58 14.72
CA LYS A 76 -10.66 2.76 15.86
C LYS A 76 -10.53 4.17 16.46
N GLN A 77 -9.31 4.65 16.68
CA GLN A 77 -9.05 5.98 17.25
C GLN A 77 -9.53 7.11 16.34
N ASN A 78 -9.48 6.91 15.02
CA ASN A 78 -9.86 7.92 14.02
C ASN A 78 -11.27 7.70 13.45
N ASN A 79 -12.07 6.79 14.02
CA ASN A 79 -13.42 6.44 13.54
C ASN A 79 -13.49 6.10 12.04
N ILE A 80 -12.46 5.44 11.51
CA ILE A 80 -12.38 5.05 10.10
C ILE A 80 -13.20 3.77 9.91
N LYS A 81 -14.24 3.86 9.06
CA LYS A 81 -15.02 2.69 8.64
C LYS A 81 -14.22 1.91 7.59
N PRO A 82 -14.17 0.57 7.69
CA PRO A 82 -13.50 -0.23 6.67
C PRO A 82 -14.26 -0.12 5.33
N LYS A 83 -13.57 0.34 4.30
CA LYS A 83 -14.09 0.34 2.93
C LYS A 83 -14.10 -1.07 2.34
N GLN A 84 -13.06 -1.85 2.63
CA GLN A 84 -12.96 -3.25 2.21
C GLN A 84 -13.36 -4.20 3.34
N LEU A 85 -14.63 -4.61 3.38
CA LEU A 85 -15.16 -5.47 4.45
C LEU A 85 -14.43 -6.81 4.58
N ASN A 86 -14.03 -7.41 3.46
CA ASN A 86 -13.30 -8.69 3.45
C ASN A 86 -11.91 -8.55 4.07
N PHE A 87 -11.22 -7.44 3.83
CA PHE A 87 -9.95 -7.12 4.48
C PHE A 87 -10.13 -6.98 5.99
N PHE A 88 -11.16 -6.25 6.41
CA PHE A 88 -11.42 -6.03 7.83
C PHE A 88 -11.78 -7.34 8.56
N LYS A 89 -12.57 -8.22 7.94
CA LYS A 89 -12.85 -9.55 8.48
C LYS A 89 -11.55 -10.38 8.62
N ALA A 90 -10.65 -10.30 7.65
CA ALA A 90 -9.36 -11.00 7.71
C ALA A 90 -8.49 -10.47 8.86
N MET A 91 -8.36 -9.15 9.03
CA MET A 91 -7.64 -8.58 10.19
C MET A 91 -8.31 -8.90 11.53
N HIS A 92 -9.64 -8.78 11.62
CA HIS A 92 -10.39 -8.95 12.87
C HIS A 92 -10.40 -10.41 13.35
N SER A 93 -10.24 -11.38 12.44
CA SER A 93 -10.19 -12.79 12.81
C SER A 93 -8.88 -13.20 13.51
N PHE A 94 -7.94 -12.27 13.75
CA PHE A 94 -6.57 -12.55 14.20
C PHE A 94 -5.93 -13.70 13.40
N ASN A 95 -6.38 -13.86 12.15
CA ASN A 95 -5.70 -14.73 11.23
C ASN A 95 -4.36 -14.06 10.99
N LYS A 96 -3.28 -14.73 11.43
CA LYS A 96 -1.91 -14.23 11.30
C LYS A 96 -1.47 -14.07 9.85
N THR A 97 -2.34 -14.14 8.86
CA THR A 97 -1.99 -13.91 7.46
C THR A 97 -2.07 -12.41 7.16
N VAL A 98 -0.96 -11.86 6.67
CA VAL A 98 -0.89 -10.47 6.21
C VAL A 98 -0.65 -10.47 4.72
N LYS A 99 -1.47 -9.73 3.98
CA LYS A 99 -1.29 -9.59 2.53
C LYS A 99 -0.38 -8.43 2.21
N SER A 100 0.35 -8.55 1.12
CA SER A 100 1.16 -7.49 0.54
C SER A 100 0.92 -7.43 -0.97
N TYR A 101 1.16 -6.26 -1.55
CA TYR A 101 1.34 -6.16 -2.99
C TYR A 101 2.83 -6.27 -3.28
N TYR A 102 3.21 -7.18 -4.18
CA TYR A 102 4.61 -7.33 -4.58
C TYR A 102 5.05 -6.10 -5.38
N ASN A 103 5.54 -5.10 -4.66
CA ASN A 103 5.64 -3.72 -5.13
C ASN A 103 7.00 -3.35 -5.72
N ASN A 104 7.85 -4.33 -6.01
CA ASN A 104 8.99 -4.19 -6.93
C ASN A 104 8.53 -3.64 -8.29
N PHE A 105 7.28 -3.92 -8.67
CA PHE A 105 6.55 -3.22 -9.72
C PHE A 105 5.20 -2.72 -9.18
N GLU A 106 4.99 -1.41 -9.16
CA GLU A 106 3.71 -0.77 -8.82
C GLU A 106 3.50 0.49 -9.67
N VAL A 107 2.25 0.84 -9.96
CA VAL A 107 1.90 2.17 -10.47
C VAL A 107 0.94 2.83 -9.48
N SER A 108 1.25 4.05 -9.05
CA SER A 108 0.55 4.75 -7.99
C SER A 108 0.12 6.14 -8.44
N LYS A 109 -1.15 6.51 -8.19
CA LYS A 109 -1.62 7.88 -8.34
C LYS A 109 -1.06 8.74 -7.21
N VAL A 110 -0.20 9.70 -7.55
CA VAL A 110 0.55 10.52 -6.58
C VAL A 110 -0.39 11.27 -5.64
N GLU A 111 -1.48 11.82 -6.18
CA GLU A 111 -2.46 12.58 -5.39
C GLU A 111 -3.14 11.74 -4.30
N PHE A 112 -3.41 10.46 -4.56
CA PHE A 112 -4.02 9.57 -3.56
C PHE A 112 -3.19 9.51 -2.27
N PHE A 113 -1.87 9.34 -2.41
CA PHE A 113 -0.94 9.30 -1.26
C PHE A 113 -0.70 10.68 -0.63
N ARG A 114 -1.18 11.76 -1.26
CA ARG A 114 -1.13 13.13 -0.74
C ARG A 114 -2.44 13.58 -0.08
N ARG A 115 -3.53 12.81 -0.21
CA ARG A 115 -4.78 13.08 0.52
C ARG A 115 -4.52 13.18 2.03
N GLU A 116 -5.21 14.08 2.70
CA GLU A 116 -4.93 14.41 4.10
C GLU A 116 -5.07 13.19 5.02
N GLU A 117 -6.11 12.39 4.83
CA GLU A 117 -6.37 11.17 5.60
C GLU A 117 -5.30 10.09 5.39
N VAL A 118 -4.80 9.94 4.16
CA VAL A 118 -3.74 8.98 3.82
C VAL A 118 -2.41 9.45 4.42
N ARG A 119 -2.10 10.75 4.32
CA ARG A 119 -0.89 11.33 4.95
C ARG A 119 -0.91 11.20 6.46
N ARG A 120 -2.05 11.47 7.11
CA ARG A 120 -2.19 11.28 8.58
C ARG A 120 -1.90 9.84 8.99
N TRP A 121 -2.38 8.87 8.22
CA TRP A 121 -2.06 7.46 8.43
C TRP A 121 -0.56 7.16 8.28
N VAL A 122 0.05 7.64 7.18
CA VAL A 122 1.48 7.45 6.94
C VAL A 122 2.33 8.06 8.06
N TYR A 123 1.99 9.26 8.54
CA TYR A 123 2.67 9.89 9.66
C TYR A 123 2.45 9.14 10.98
N ALA A 124 1.24 8.65 11.24
CA ALA A 124 0.95 7.85 12.43
C ALA A 124 1.79 6.56 12.44
N ILE A 125 1.86 5.84 11.33
CA ILE A 125 2.71 4.66 11.18
C ILE A 125 4.19 5.01 11.34
N ASP A 126 4.68 6.05 10.67
CA ASP A 126 6.08 6.48 10.79
C ASP A 126 6.45 6.81 12.26
N SER A 127 5.53 7.44 13.00
CA SER A 127 5.72 7.82 14.41
C SER A 127 5.83 6.65 15.38
N THR A 128 5.31 5.47 15.02
CA THR A 128 5.49 4.24 15.82
C THR A 128 6.94 3.76 15.85
N HIS A 129 7.75 4.21 14.89
CA HIS A 129 9.09 3.72 14.58
C HIS A 129 9.13 2.21 14.24
N GLY A 130 7.99 1.58 13.93
CA GLY A 130 7.92 0.16 13.58
C GLY A 130 8.75 -0.22 12.35
N ILE A 131 8.88 0.69 11.38
CA ILE A 131 9.79 0.52 10.23
C ILE A 131 11.25 0.28 10.68
N PHE A 132 11.69 0.96 11.73
CA PHE A 132 13.06 0.86 12.23
C PHE A 132 13.23 -0.27 13.27
N LYS A 133 12.25 -0.44 14.16
CA LYS A 133 12.27 -1.45 15.23
C LYS A 133 12.08 -2.86 14.69
N TYR A 134 11.20 -3.00 13.70
CA TYR A 134 10.68 -4.28 13.26
C TYR A 134 10.96 -4.57 11.79
N ARG A 135 11.49 -3.62 11.00
CA ARG A 135 11.70 -3.77 9.55
C ARG A 135 10.38 -3.97 8.79
N TRP A 136 9.34 -3.23 9.18
CA TRP A 136 8.04 -3.26 8.52
C TRP A 136 8.14 -2.98 7.02
N GLY A 137 7.88 -3.97 6.17
CA GLY A 137 8.02 -3.84 4.72
C GLY A 137 7.04 -2.84 4.09
N ASP A 138 7.51 -2.06 3.12
CA ASP A 138 6.68 -1.08 2.40
C ASP A 138 5.59 -1.76 1.55
N ALA A 139 5.82 -2.98 1.06
CA ALA A 139 4.82 -3.79 0.36
C ALA A 139 3.57 -4.07 1.22
N ILE A 140 3.77 -4.45 2.49
CA ILE A 140 2.67 -4.70 3.43
C ILE A 140 2.02 -3.38 3.84
N LEU A 141 2.84 -2.37 4.19
CA LEU A 141 2.31 -1.05 4.55
C LEU A 141 1.50 -0.41 3.41
N ARG A 142 1.92 -0.62 2.15
CA ARG A 142 1.19 -0.22 0.95
C ARG A 142 -0.16 -0.93 0.88
N TYR A 143 -0.18 -2.24 1.05
CA TYR A 143 -1.41 -3.02 1.07
C TYR A 143 -2.38 -2.53 2.15
N LEU A 144 -1.91 -2.36 3.40
CA LEU A 144 -2.71 -1.84 4.51
C LEU A 144 -3.27 -0.44 4.21
N THR A 145 -2.44 0.45 3.64
CA THR A 145 -2.87 1.80 3.24
C THR A 145 -4.03 1.74 2.23
N LEU A 146 -3.89 0.93 1.18
CA LEU A 146 -4.94 0.78 0.17
C LEU A 146 -6.20 0.15 0.77
N ALA A 147 -6.04 -0.89 1.58
CA ALA A 147 -7.15 -1.58 2.20
C ALA A 147 -7.98 -0.71 3.17
N VAL A 148 -7.34 0.27 3.81
CA VAL A 148 -8.01 1.25 4.68
C VAL A 148 -8.70 2.36 3.86
N PHE A 149 -8.05 2.86 2.81
CA PHE A 149 -8.46 4.12 2.16
C PHE A 149 -9.07 3.99 0.76
N THR A 150 -9.11 2.79 0.17
CA THR A 150 -9.71 2.55 -1.15
C THR A 150 -10.88 1.59 -1.10
N GLU A 151 -11.83 1.79 -2.01
CA GLU A 151 -12.79 0.78 -2.42
C GLU A 151 -12.09 -0.31 -3.27
N GLN A 152 -12.74 -1.46 -3.45
CA GLN A 152 -12.16 -2.58 -4.19
C GLN A 152 -11.93 -2.24 -5.68
N ASN A 153 -12.78 -1.42 -6.29
CA ASN A 153 -12.68 -1.00 -7.68
C ASN A 153 -11.63 0.10 -7.92
N GLU A 154 -11.10 0.73 -6.86
CA GLU A 154 -10.05 1.75 -6.96
C GLU A 154 -8.63 1.14 -7.07
N VAL A 155 -8.49 -0.19 -6.94
CA VAL A 155 -7.24 -0.92 -7.16
C VAL A 155 -7.36 -1.77 -8.42
N LEU A 156 -6.52 -1.48 -9.42
CA LEU A 156 -6.42 -2.27 -10.64
C LEU A 156 -5.42 -3.40 -10.44
N HIS A 157 -5.88 -4.64 -10.59
CA HIS A 157 -4.99 -5.81 -10.57
C HIS A 157 -4.49 -6.12 -11.98
N LYS A 158 -3.24 -6.56 -12.08
CA LYS A 158 -2.70 -7.13 -13.31
C LYS A 158 -3.64 -8.25 -13.81
N PRO A 159 -4.09 -8.22 -15.07
CA PRO A 159 -4.83 -9.33 -15.65
C PRO A 159 -4.00 -10.62 -15.65
N ASP A 160 -4.70 -11.75 -15.56
CA ASP A 160 -4.10 -13.09 -15.67
C ASP A 160 -3.33 -13.24 -17.00
#